data_AF-A0A1F3IL26-F1
#
_entry.id   AF-A0A1F3IL26-F1
#
_cell.length_a   1.000
_cell.length_b   1.000
_cell.length_c   1.000
_cell.angle_alpha   90.00
_cell.angle_beta   90.00
_cell.angle_gamma   90.00
#
_symmetry.space_group_name_H-M   'P 1'
#
loop_
_entity.id
_entity.type
_entity.pdbx_description
1 polymer ?
#
loop_
_entity_poly.entity_id
_entity_poly.type
_entity_poly.pdbx_seq_one_letter_code
_entity_poly.pdbx_strand_id
1 'polypeptide(L)'
;MKKFIYISGVVLVNLFVIGTICKLLHFPGANIFILTGLVLFVAALLPLALINNYRNNGKEKGTLYIAAYLTSALILVAAMFKIFHWPGASYLMIVATPLPFALFLPVFLYHNRKNEPRQSLNFIGVMLLLVYVAVFSSLIALNVSKTVIDGITITAHDFSTSTEVFEAKNTATYQSISKTSRTETPVAINDLKKKTEDVCQKIEAVQKELIQNIDGEESPAFSSENKININKVQNFTESNTTTAIMRGYDNHAGKATELKTMLEEYRSFLMEVAVDADLQQLIGSLLLTNDKPSAVNPGETDTWEDQYFPRNAYLITILGNLSALENNVRIAESCVLKQY
;
A
#
# COMPACT_ATOMS: atom_id res chain seq x y z
N MET A 1 -1.28 41.09 -18.27
CA MET A 1 -1.84 39.86 -17.67
C MET A 1 -1.88 38.67 -18.62
N LYS A 2 -2.49 38.75 -19.80
CA LYS A 2 -2.60 37.61 -20.75
C LYS A 2 -1.25 36.91 -21.03
N LYS A 3 -0.22 37.64 -21.47
CA LYS A 3 1.13 37.08 -21.75
C LYS A 3 1.74 36.37 -20.55
N PHE A 4 1.60 36.95 -19.35
CA PHE A 4 2.09 36.35 -18.11
C PHE A 4 1.39 35.02 -17.81
N ILE A 5 0.06 34.96 -17.94
CA ILE A 5 -0.71 33.71 -17.72
C ILE A 5 -0.29 32.62 -18.71
N TYR A 6 -0.09 32.96 -19.99
CA TYR A 6 0.38 31.97 -20.97
C TYR A 6 1.79 31.45 -20.66
N ILE A 7 2.74 32.35 -20.39
CA ILE A 7 4.13 31.97 -20.11
C ILE A 7 4.21 31.15 -18.81
N SER A 8 3.60 31.63 -17.73
CA SER A 8 3.58 30.91 -16.44
C SER A 8 2.87 29.56 -16.56
N GLY A 9 1.78 29.48 -17.33
CA GLY A 9 1.12 28.20 -17.61
C GLY A 9 2.02 27.20 -18.31
N VAL A 10 2.73 27.61 -19.36
CA VAL A 10 3.69 26.74 -20.07
C VAL A 10 4.81 26.29 -19.14
N VAL A 11 5.38 27.20 -18.34
CA VAL A 11 6.45 26.88 -17.39
C VAL A 11 5.98 25.86 -16.34
N LEU A 12 4.82 26.07 -15.73
CA LEU A 12 4.28 25.18 -14.71
C LEU A 12 3.93 23.78 -15.27
N VAL A 13 3.39 23.71 -16.48
CA VAL A 13 3.12 22.41 -17.14
C VAL A 13 4.43 21.67 -17.41
N ASN A 14 5.46 22.35 -17.91
CA ASN A 14 6.77 21.71 -18.12
C ASN A 14 7.40 21.26 -16.80
N LEU A 15 7.28 22.06 -15.74
CA LEU A 15 7.75 21.68 -14.40
C LEU A 15 7.07 20.39 -13.91
N PHE A 16 5.76 20.27 -14.11
CA PHE A 16 5.01 19.07 -13.79
C PHE A 16 5.45 17.85 -14.64
N VAL A 17 5.63 18.03 -15.95
CA VAL A 17 6.09 16.95 -16.84
C VAL A 17 7.49 16.47 -16.46
N ILE A 18 8.43 17.38 -16.22
CA ILE A 18 9.78 17.05 -15.74
C ILE A 18 9.70 16.30 -14.42
N GLY A 19 8.92 16.80 -13.46
CA GLY A 19 8.71 16.11 -12.18
C GLY A 19 8.16 14.69 -12.35
N THR A 20 7.24 14.49 -13.28
CA THR A 20 6.65 13.17 -13.59
C THR A 20 7.69 12.23 -14.19
N ILE A 21 8.51 12.70 -15.13
CA ILE A 21 9.62 11.93 -15.70
C ILE A 21 10.65 11.57 -14.61
N CYS A 22 11.05 12.54 -13.78
CA CYS A 22 11.95 12.29 -12.65
C CYS A 22 11.37 11.24 -11.69
N LYS A 23 10.05 11.26 -11.45
CA LYS A 23 9.38 10.27 -10.60
C LYS A 23 9.40 8.87 -11.21
N LEU A 24 9.19 8.77 -12.53
CA LEU A 24 9.32 7.51 -13.27
C LEU A 24 10.75 6.98 -13.27
N LEU A 25 11.76 7.87 -13.27
CA LEU A 25 13.17 7.51 -13.23
C LEU A 25 13.74 7.39 -11.80
N HIS A 26 12.89 7.46 -10.77
CA HIS A 26 13.30 7.40 -9.36
C HIS A 26 14.33 8.46 -8.92
N PHE A 27 14.36 9.62 -9.59
CA PHE A 27 15.28 10.70 -9.21
C PHE A 27 14.85 11.39 -7.90
N PRO A 28 15.82 11.71 -7.02
CA PRO A 28 15.53 12.44 -5.79
C PRO A 28 14.97 13.83 -6.10
N GLY A 29 13.97 14.26 -5.32
CA GLY A 29 13.32 15.58 -5.51
C GLY A 29 12.20 15.63 -6.55
N ALA A 30 11.88 14.53 -7.24
CA ALA A 30 10.77 14.47 -8.20
C ALA A 30 9.42 14.95 -7.61
N ASN A 31 9.15 14.56 -6.36
CA ASN A 31 7.97 14.97 -5.62
C ASN A 31 7.87 16.50 -5.44
N ILE A 32 8.99 17.20 -5.26
CA ILE A 32 9.01 18.66 -5.06
C ILE A 32 8.61 19.37 -6.36
N PHE A 33 9.13 18.93 -7.50
CA PHE A 33 8.78 19.49 -8.81
C PHE A 33 7.30 19.29 -9.14
N ILE A 34 6.78 18.09 -8.90
CA ILE A 34 5.36 17.76 -9.10
C ILE A 34 4.47 18.63 -8.19
N LEU A 35 4.76 18.66 -6.89
CA LEU A 35 3.96 19.38 -5.90
C LEU A 35 3.96 20.89 -6.19
N THR A 36 5.13 21.47 -6.41
CA THR A 36 5.28 22.91 -6.69
C THR A 36 4.56 23.28 -7.98
N GLY A 37 4.73 22.48 -9.04
CA GLY A 37 4.06 22.69 -10.31
C GLY A 37 2.53 22.64 -10.18
N LEU A 38 1.98 21.59 -9.58
CA LEU A 38 0.54 21.41 -9.41
C LEU A 38 -0.09 22.45 -8.47
N VAL A 39 0.53 22.71 -7.31
CA VAL A 39 -0.01 23.66 -6.33
C VAL A 39 -0.04 25.08 -6.90
N LEU A 40 1.04 25.53 -7.53
CA LEU A 40 1.06 26.86 -8.17
C LEU A 40 0.07 26.94 -9.34
N PHE A 41 -0.11 25.86 -10.09
CA PHE A 41 -1.09 25.82 -11.18
C PHE A 41 -2.52 25.95 -10.65
N VAL A 42 -2.88 25.20 -9.60
CA VAL A 42 -4.23 25.19 -9.04
C VAL A 42 -4.52 26.43 -8.20
N ALA A 43 -3.63 26.81 -7.28
CA ALA A 43 -3.88 27.86 -6.30
C ALA A 43 -3.59 29.27 -6.84
N ALA A 44 -2.68 29.42 -7.82
CA ALA A 44 -2.33 30.72 -8.37
C ALA A 44 -2.82 30.90 -9.82
N LEU A 45 -2.42 30.01 -10.74
CA LEU A 45 -2.67 30.22 -12.16
C LEU A 45 -4.16 30.13 -12.52
N LEU A 46 -4.87 29.11 -12.03
CA LEU A 46 -6.29 28.90 -12.35
C LEU A 46 -7.20 30.07 -11.86
N PRO A 47 -7.08 30.57 -10.61
CA PRO A 47 -7.84 31.74 -10.18
C PRO A 47 -7.50 33.01 -10.98
N LEU A 48 -6.21 33.23 -11.28
CA LEU A 48 -5.79 34.35 -12.12
C LEU A 48 -6.38 34.26 -13.53
N ALA A 49 -6.41 33.06 -14.12
CA ALA A 49 -7.02 32.81 -15.42
C ALA A 49 -8.54 33.09 -15.39
N LEU A 50 -9.25 32.66 -14.35
CA LEU A 50 -10.67 32.92 -14.17
C LEU A 50 -10.96 34.43 -14.09
N ILE A 51 -10.26 35.14 -13.20
CA ILE A 51 -10.43 36.60 -13.01
C ILE A 51 -10.14 37.34 -14.32
N ASN A 52 -9.03 37.00 -15.00
CA ASN A 52 -8.66 37.63 -16.26
C ASN A 52 -9.69 37.36 -17.37
N ASN A 53 -10.25 36.15 -17.46
CA ASN A 53 -11.26 35.81 -18.45
C ASN A 53 -12.59 36.53 -18.18
N TYR A 54 -13.00 36.63 -16.92
CA TYR A 54 -14.22 37.34 -16.51
C TYR A 54 -14.12 38.85 -16.79
N ARG A 55 -12.97 39.47 -16.48
CA ARG A 55 -12.73 40.91 -16.74
C ARG A 55 -12.68 41.24 -18.23
N ASN A 56 -12.17 40.35 -19.07
CA ASN A 56 -11.94 40.63 -20.49
C ASN A 56 -13.13 40.28 -21.40
N ASN A 57 -13.92 39.27 -21.05
CA ASN A 57 -14.98 38.74 -21.94
C ASN A 57 -16.40 38.96 -21.39
N GLY A 58 -16.54 39.65 -20.24
CA GLY A 58 -17.83 39.96 -19.63
C GLY A 58 -18.52 38.76 -18.97
N LYS A 59 -19.64 39.03 -18.28
CA LYS A 59 -20.38 38.03 -17.49
C LYS A 59 -21.09 36.97 -18.34
N GLU A 60 -21.31 37.24 -19.63
CA GLU A 60 -22.06 36.38 -20.55
C GLU A 60 -21.46 34.98 -20.69
N LYS A 61 -20.12 34.86 -20.66
CA LYS A 61 -19.40 33.57 -20.65
C LYS A 61 -18.94 33.16 -19.25
N GLY A 62 -19.43 33.82 -18.20
CA GLY A 62 -18.98 33.63 -16.82
C GLY A 62 -19.19 32.19 -16.33
N THR A 63 -20.34 31.60 -16.63
CA THR A 63 -20.68 30.21 -16.27
C THR A 63 -19.75 29.21 -16.93
N LEU A 64 -19.33 29.45 -18.18
CA LEU A 64 -18.34 28.63 -18.87
C LEU A 64 -16.98 28.67 -18.17
N TYR A 65 -16.50 29.86 -17.80
CA TYR A 65 -15.20 29.99 -17.11
C TYR A 65 -15.22 29.37 -15.72
N ILE A 66 -16.34 29.50 -14.98
CA ILE A 66 -16.51 28.88 -13.67
C ILE A 66 -16.55 27.35 -13.80
N ALA A 67 -17.31 26.82 -14.75
CA ALA A 67 -17.37 25.37 -15.01
C ALA A 67 -15.98 24.82 -15.38
N ALA A 68 -15.24 25.54 -16.22
CA ALA A 68 -13.87 25.17 -16.60
C ALA A 68 -12.92 25.18 -15.39
N TYR A 69 -12.99 26.23 -14.56
CA TYR A 69 -12.19 26.36 -13.34
C TYR A 69 -12.47 25.24 -12.35
N LEU A 70 -13.74 25.01 -11.99
CA LEU A 70 -14.12 23.98 -11.01
C LEU A 70 -13.71 22.58 -11.48
N THR A 71 -14.00 22.28 -12.75
CA THR A 71 -13.66 20.99 -13.34
C THR A 71 -12.15 20.78 -13.33
N SER A 72 -11.36 21.71 -13.86
CA SER A 72 -9.89 21.60 -13.91
C SER A 72 -9.23 21.58 -12.53
N ALA A 73 -9.70 22.41 -11.59
CA ALA A 73 -9.16 22.45 -10.23
C ALA A 73 -9.40 21.12 -9.50
N LEU A 74 -10.64 20.60 -9.49
CA LEU A 74 -10.94 19.35 -8.80
C LEU A 74 -10.17 18.16 -9.40
N ILE A 75 -10.03 18.14 -10.72
CA ILE A 75 -9.24 17.17 -11.46
C ILE A 75 -7.77 17.19 -11.05
N LEU A 76 -7.14 18.36 -11.04
CA LEU A 76 -5.72 18.45 -10.70
C LEU A 76 -5.48 18.11 -9.23
N VAL A 77 -6.43 18.43 -8.34
CA VAL A 77 -6.40 17.99 -6.94
C VAL A 77 -6.54 16.46 -6.85
N ALA A 78 -7.45 15.84 -7.62
CA ALA A 78 -7.59 14.37 -7.68
C ALA A 78 -6.31 13.69 -8.12
N ALA A 79 -5.72 14.19 -9.21
CA ALA A 79 -4.46 13.71 -9.74
C ALA A 79 -3.33 13.84 -8.72
N MET A 80 -3.26 14.98 -8.01
CA MET A 80 -2.28 15.20 -6.95
C MET A 80 -2.43 14.15 -5.83
N PHE A 81 -3.65 13.93 -5.32
CA PHE A 81 -3.91 12.93 -4.29
C PHE A 81 -3.50 11.52 -4.75
N LYS A 82 -3.80 11.17 -6.01
CA LYS A 82 -3.41 9.88 -6.58
C LYS A 82 -1.90 9.73 -6.72
N ILE A 83 -1.20 10.77 -7.20
CA ILE A 83 0.27 10.75 -7.37
C ILE A 83 0.99 10.65 -6.01
N PHE A 84 0.45 11.27 -4.97
CA PHE A 84 1.04 11.27 -3.62
C PHE A 84 0.48 10.18 -2.68
N HIS A 85 -0.43 9.32 -3.16
CA HIS A 85 -1.07 8.26 -2.37
C HIS A 85 -1.76 8.79 -1.10
N TRP A 86 -2.30 10.01 -1.16
CA TRP A 86 -3.00 10.59 -0.04
C TRP A 86 -4.36 9.92 0.18
N PRO A 87 -4.83 9.85 1.44
CA PRO A 87 -6.11 9.21 1.76
C PRO A 87 -7.24 9.88 1.00
N GLY A 88 -8.19 9.06 0.51
CA GLY A 88 -9.33 9.54 -0.26
C GLY A 88 -9.09 9.79 -1.76
N ALA A 89 -7.88 9.55 -2.28
CA ALA A 89 -7.56 9.72 -3.70
C ALA A 89 -8.55 9.01 -4.64
N SER A 90 -8.90 7.76 -4.34
CA SER A 90 -9.82 6.97 -5.17
C SER A 90 -11.23 7.57 -5.20
N TYR A 91 -11.77 8.00 -4.05
CA TYR A 91 -13.08 8.65 -4.01
C TYR A 91 -13.08 9.97 -4.78
N LEU A 92 -12.02 10.78 -4.64
CA LEU A 92 -11.90 12.05 -5.32
C LEU A 92 -11.75 11.86 -6.85
N MET A 93 -11.07 10.81 -7.30
CA MET A 93 -10.99 10.41 -8.72
C MET A 93 -12.35 9.97 -9.26
N ILE A 94 -13.14 9.20 -8.51
CA ILE A 94 -14.49 8.79 -8.92
C ILE A 94 -15.40 10.00 -9.13
N VAL A 95 -15.31 11.01 -8.26
CA VAL A 95 -16.11 12.24 -8.39
C VAL A 95 -15.58 13.16 -9.49
N ALA A 96 -14.26 13.33 -9.60
CA ALA A 96 -13.66 14.27 -10.54
C ALA A 96 -13.68 13.76 -11.99
N THR A 97 -13.61 12.45 -12.21
CA THR A 97 -13.52 11.85 -13.56
C THR A 97 -14.73 12.16 -14.46
N PRO A 98 -15.98 12.12 -13.97
CA PRO A 98 -17.15 12.46 -14.77
C PRO A 98 -17.31 13.96 -15.06
N LEU A 99 -16.73 14.86 -14.26
CA LEU A 99 -17.02 16.31 -14.35
C LEU A 99 -16.76 16.95 -15.72
N PRO A 100 -15.72 16.59 -16.48
CA PRO A 100 -15.53 17.13 -17.82
C PRO A 100 -16.69 16.81 -18.75
N PHE A 101 -17.27 15.61 -18.60
CA PHE A 101 -18.36 15.14 -19.45
C PHE A 101 -19.73 15.59 -18.93
N ALA A 102 -19.93 15.61 -17.61
CA ALA A 102 -21.20 15.94 -16.97
C ALA A 102 -21.40 17.45 -16.76
N LEU A 103 -20.32 18.24 -16.60
CA LEU A 103 -20.38 19.66 -16.29
C LEU A 103 -19.72 20.53 -17.37
N PHE A 104 -18.44 20.32 -17.66
CA PHE A 104 -17.71 21.23 -18.57
C PHE A 104 -18.23 21.14 -20.01
N LEU A 105 -18.34 19.92 -20.57
CA LEU A 105 -18.73 19.70 -21.96
C LEU A 105 -20.15 20.24 -22.26
N PRO A 106 -21.20 19.99 -21.46
CA PRO A 106 -22.53 20.56 -21.72
C PRO A 106 -22.53 22.08 -21.70
N VAL A 107 -21.86 22.71 -20.71
CA VAL A 107 -21.77 24.17 -20.61
C VAL A 107 -20.96 24.76 -21.76
N PHE A 108 -19.89 24.07 -22.17
CA PHE A 108 -19.06 24.44 -23.32
C PHE A 108 -19.87 24.42 -24.62
N LEU A 109 -20.60 23.34 -24.89
CA LEU A 109 -21.43 23.21 -26.10
C LEU A 109 -22.55 24.25 -26.12
N TYR A 110 -23.21 24.50 -24.98
CA TYR A 110 -24.28 25.50 -24.87
C TYR A 110 -23.81 26.90 -25.29
N HIS A 111 -22.66 27.35 -24.79
CA HIS A 111 -22.13 28.69 -25.09
C HIS A 111 -21.52 28.80 -26.50
N ASN A 112 -21.14 27.69 -27.12
CA ASN A 112 -20.52 27.68 -28.45
C ASN A 112 -21.49 27.30 -29.59
N ARG A 113 -22.77 27.01 -29.30
CA ARG A 113 -23.78 26.58 -30.28
C ARG A 113 -24.09 27.59 -31.40
N LYS A 114 -23.83 28.89 -31.21
CA LYS A 114 -24.26 29.97 -32.11
C LYS A 114 -23.15 30.63 -32.96
N ASN A 115 -21.89 30.21 -32.87
CA ASN A 115 -20.77 30.87 -33.57
C ASN A 115 -19.94 29.88 -34.43
N GLU A 116 -20.07 29.92 -35.77
CA GLU A 116 -19.03 29.48 -36.72
C GLU A 116 -18.16 30.69 -37.11
N PRO A 117 -16.87 30.60 -37.57
CA PRO A 117 -15.98 29.47 -37.82
C PRO A 117 -14.70 29.55 -36.96
N ARG A 118 -14.81 29.58 -35.62
CA ARG A 118 -13.62 29.49 -34.73
C ARG A 118 -13.34 28.04 -34.35
N GLN A 119 -13.00 27.23 -35.34
CA GLN A 119 -12.57 25.83 -35.14
C GLN A 119 -11.41 25.71 -34.12
N SER A 120 -10.53 26.72 -34.03
CA SER A 120 -9.33 26.65 -33.17
C SER A 120 -9.60 26.70 -31.66
N LEU A 121 -10.66 27.36 -31.18
CA LEU A 121 -11.00 27.38 -29.75
C LEU A 121 -11.71 26.10 -29.30
N ASN A 122 -12.55 25.54 -30.18
CA ASN A 122 -13.10 24.19 -30.00
C ASN A 122 -11.98 23.16 -30.02
N PHE A 123 -10.97 23.33 -30.88
CA PHE A 123 -9.80 22.47 -30.93
C PHE A 123 -8.97 22.51 -29.64
N ILE A 124 -8.75 23.69 -29.04
CA ILE A 124 -8.02 23.81 -27.76
C ILE A 124 -8.78 23.17 -26.60
N GLY A 125 -10.10 23.37 -26.51
CA GLY A 125 -10.94 22.74 -25.47
C GLY A 125 -10.96 21.21 -25.59
N VAL A 126 -11.03 20.70 -26.82
CA VAL A 126 -10.97 19.26 -27.12
C VAL A 126 -9.56 18.70 -26.91
N MET A 127 -8.50 19.44 -27.24
CA MET A 127 -7.11 19.07 -26.91
C MET A 127 -6.89 18.97 -25.41
N LEU A 128 -7.39 19.92 -24.63
CA LEU A 128 -7.30 19.88 -23.16
C LEU A 128 -8.08 18.69 -22.58
N LEU A 129 -9.25 18.37 -23.15
CA LEU A 129 -10.01 17.16 -22.79
C LEU A 129 -9.23 15.88 -23.15
N LEU A 130 -8.54 15.84 -24.30
CA LEU A 130 -7.70 14.70 -24.71
C LEU A 130 -6.45 14.54 -23.86
N VAL A 131 -5.76 15.63 -23.54
CA VAL A 131 -4.62 15.63 -22.60
C VAL A 131 -5.08 15.18 -21.21
N TYR A 132 -6.28 15.61 -20.80
CA TYR A 132 -6.91 15.15 -19.58
C TYR A 132 -7.18 13.63 -19.60
N VAL A 133 -7.84 13.11 -20.63
CA VAL A 133 -8.10 11.66 -20.77
C VAL A 133 -6.78 10.88 -20.79
N ALA A 134 -5.74 11.39 -21.46
CA ALA A 134 -4.43 10.75 -21.53
C ALA A 134 -3.73 10.70 -20.16
N VAL A 135 -3.71 11.82 -19.42
CA VAL A 135 -3.09 11.88 -18.09
C VAL A 135 -3.84 10.96 -17.11
N PHE A 136 -5.17 10.97 -17.12
CA PHE A 136 -5.96 10.12 -16.22
C PHE A 136 -5.87 8.64 -16.58
N SER A 137 -5.85 8.30 -17.87
CA SER A 137 -5.60 6.93 -18.32
C SER A 137 -4.22 6.44 -17.88
N SER A 138 -3.20 7.32 -17.97
CA SER A 138 -1.86 7.02 -17.47
C SER A 138 -1.84 6.82 -15.94
N LEU A 139 -2.53 7.65 -15.17
CA LEU A 139 -2.60 7.52 -13.71
C LEU A 139 -3.38 6.28 -13.24
N ILE A 140 -4.40 5.84 -13.98
CA ILE A 140 -5.09 4.56 -13.72
C ILE A 140 -4.16 3.38 -14.04
N ALA A 141 -3.35 3.50 -15.10
CA ALA A 141 -2.37 2.48 -15.47
C ALA A 141 -1.20 2.36 -14.48
N LEU A 142 -0.99 3.34 -13.60
CA LEU A 142 0.03 3.27 -12.53
C LEU A 142 -0.38 2.39 -11.34
N ASN A 143 -1.59 1.83 -11.31
CA ASN A 143 -1.89 0.79 -10.33
C ASN A 143 -0.94 -0.39 -10.52
N VAL A 144 -0.52 -1.01 -9.41
CA VAL A 144 0.33 -2.21 -9.45
C VAL A 144 -0.33 -3.26 -10.32
N SER A 145 0.44 -3.84 -11.24
CA SER A 145 -0.10 -4.78 -12.21
C SER A 145 -0.74 -5.97 -11.48
N LYS A 146 -1.86 -6.46 -12.02
CA LYS A 146 -2.54 -7.64 -11.48
C LYS A 146 -1.55 -8.80 -11.30
N THR A 147 -0.62 -8.98 -12.22
CA THR A 147 0.42 -10.01 -12.16
C THR A 147 1.34 -9.90 -10.94
N VAL A 148 1.72 -8.68 -10.53
CA VAL A 148 2.54 -8.49 -9.32
C VAL A 148 1.73 -8.84 -8.08
N ILE A 149 0.47 -8.43 -8.01
CA ILE A 149 -0.42 -8.77 -6.90
C ILE A 149 -0.67 -10.28 -6.85
N ASP A 150 -0.98 -10.91 -7.98
CA ASP A 150 -1.18 -12.36 -8.07
C ASP A 150 0.07 -13.10 -7.59
N GLY A 151 1.28 -12.64 -7.95
CA GLY A 151 2.53 -13.19 -7.46
C GLY A 151 2.71 -13.08 -5.94
N ILE A 152 2.32 -11.95 -5.35
CA ILE A 152 2.35 -11.77 -3.88
C ILE A 152 1.33 -12.70 -3.21
N THR A 153 0.11 -12.81 -3.78
CA THR A 153 -0.93 -13.71 -3.27
C THR A 153 -0.49 -15.17 -3.31
N ILE A 154 0.12 -15.61 -4.42
CA ILE A 154 0.68 -16.96 -4.54
C ILE A 154 1.75 -17.18 -3.48
N THR A 155 2.68 -16.24 -3.32
CA THR A 155 3.76 -16.34 -2.32
C THR A 155 3.20 -16.43 -0.89
N ALA A 156 2.19 -15.61 -0.57
CA ALA A 156 1.52 -15.64 0.73
C ALA A 156 0.81 -16.98 0.99
N HIS A 157 0.12 -17.49 -0.04
CA HIS A 157 -0.51 -18.80 0.00
C HIS A 157 0.50 -19.95 0.17
N ASP A 158 1.65 -19.88 -0.51
CA ASP A 158 2.72 -20.87 -0.39
C ASP A 158 3.29 -20.90 1.04
N PHE A 159 3.47 -19.74 1.67
CA PHE A 159 3.86 -19.69 3.09
C PHE A 159 2.80 -20.29 4.00
N SER A 160 1.52 -19.96 3.81
CA SER A 160 0.42 -20.54 4.59
C SER A 160 0.36 -22.06 4.44
N THR A 161 0.47 -22.57 3.20
CA THR A 161 0.50 -24.01 2.93
C THR A 161 1.73 -24.68 3.57
N SER A 162 2.90 -24.03 3.50
CA SER A 162 4.13 -24.51 4.14
C SER A 162 3.96 -24.62 5.65
N THR A 163 3.35 -23.62 6.29
CA THR A 163 3.02 -23.65 7.72
C THR A 163 2.19 -24.87 8.08
N GLU A 164 1.13 -25.17 7.32
CA GLU A 164 0.28 -26.35 7.58
C GLU A 164 1.05 -27.68 7.46
N VAL A 165 1.96 -27.77 6.50
CA VAL A 165 2.83 -28.95 6.33
C VAL A 165 3.75 -29.12 7.54
N PHE A 166 4.38 -28.05 8.02
CA PHE A 166 5.24 -28.11 9.20
C PHE A 166 4.45 -28.37 10.48
N GLU A 167 3.25 -27.81 10.63
CA GLU A 167 2.36 -28.09 11.76
C GLU A 167 1.98 -29.58 11.83
N ALA A 168 1.54 -30.15 10.70
CA ALA A 168 1.20 -31.57 10.60
C ALA A 168 2.41 -32.46 10.90
N LYS A 169 3.58 -32.10 10.36
CA LYS A 169 4.83 -32.81 10.61
C LYS A 169 5.24 -32.75 12.08
N ASN A 170 5.25 -31.56 12.69
CA ASN A 170 5.64 -31.37 14.09
C ASN A 170 4.66 -32.14 15.01
N THR A 171 3.36 -32.09 14.72
CA THR A 171 2.34 -32.88 15.43
C THR A 171 2.62 -34.38 15.36
N ALA A 172 2.98 -34.91 14.19
CA ALA A 172 3.37 -36.32 14.04
C ALA A 172 4.64 -36.65 14.83
N THR A 173 5.63 -35.75 14.84
CA THR A 173 6.87 -35.90 15.63
C THR A 173 6.59 -35.91 17.14
N TYR A 174 5.76 -35.00 17.64
CA TYR A 174 5.31 -35.03 19.04
C TYR A 174 4.65 -36.36 19.40
N GLN A 175 3.78 -36.87 18.52
CA GLN A 175 3.14 -38.17 18.73
C GLN A 175 4.16 -39.32 18.74
N SER A 176 5.17 -39.32 17.87
CA SER A 176 6.22 -40.36 17.90
C SER A 176 7.06 -40.30 19.18
N ILE A 177 7.42 -39.10 19.64
CA ILE A 177 8.21 -38.91 20.88
C ILE A 177 7.41 -39.41 22.09
N SER A 178 6.11 -39.12 22.15
CA SER A 178 5.21 -39.58 23.21
C SER A 178 5.00 -41.10 23.24
N LYS A 179 5.12 -41.79 22.08
CA LYS A 179 4.98 -43.25 21.99
C LYS A 179 6.26 -43.99 22.35
N THR A 180 7.42 -43.41 22.04
CA THR A 180 8.74 -44.00 22.34
C THR A 180 9.12 -43.81 23.81
N SER A 181 8.72 -42.69 24.42
CA SER A 181 9.03 -42.36 25.82
C SER A 181 8.01 -42.99 26.77
N ARG A 182 8.30 -44.18 27.33
CA ARG A 182 7.46 -44.84 28.37
C ARG A 182 7.51 -44.14 29.75
N THR A 183 8.36 -43.13 29.93
CA THR A 183 8.53 -42.35 31.15
C THR A 183 8.74 -40.90 30.75
N GLU A 184 7.70 -40.08 30.99
CA GLU A 184 7.62 -38.61 30.90
C GLU A 184 8.31 -37.92 29.71
N THR A 185 7.51 -37.28 28.85
CA THR A 185 7.98 -36.35 27.82
C THR A 185 8.85 -35.27 28.48
N PRO A 186 10.06 -34.98 27.96
CA PRO A 186 10.89 -33.92 28.51
C PRO A 186 10.11 -32.60 28.64
N VAL A 187 10.19 -31.95 29.80
CA VAL A 187 9.49 -30.68 30.10
C VAL A 187 9.73 -29.63 29.00
N ALA A 188 10.96 -29.60 28.47
CA ALA A 188 11.37 -28.73 27.36
C ALA A 188 10.52 -28.92 26.08
N ILE A 189 10.01 -30.12 25.78
CA ILE A 189 9.19 -30.41 24.59
C ILE A 189 7.76 -29.89 24.77
N ASN A 190 7.19 -30.01 25.97
CA ASN A 190 5.86 -29.47 26.27
C ASN A 190 5.90 -27.93 26.31
N ASP A 191 6.96 -27.35 26.89
CA ASP A 191 7.17 -25.91 26.92
C ASP A 191 7.42 -25.35 25.52
N LEU A 192 8.18 -26.07 24.67
CA LEU A 192 8.36 -25.74 23.26
C LEU A 192 7.02 -25.70 22.53
N LYS A 193 6.22 -26.76 22.64
CA LYS A 193 4.90 -26.82 21.99
C LYS A 193 4.02 -25.64 22.41
N LYS A 194 3.95 -25.36 23.70
CA LYS A 194 3.13 -24.28 24.24
C LYS A 194 3.59 -22.91 23.75
N LYS A 195 4.88 -22.62 23.83
CA LYS A 195 5.44 -21.34 23.38
C LYS A 195 5.28 -21.13 21.88
N THR A 196 5.49 -22.17 21.06
CA THR A 196 5.24 -22.08 19.61
C THR A 196 3.78 -21.75 19.32
N GLU A 197 2.87 -22.44 20.00
CA GLU A 197 1.43 -22.26 19.81
C GLU A 197 0.97 -20.86 20.24
N ASP A 198 1.48 -20.33 21.36
CA ASP A 198 1.19 -18.96 21.82
C ASP A 198 1.61 -17.91 20.75
N VAL A 199 2.77 -18.10 20.11
CA VAL A 199 3.26 -17.21 19.04
C VAL A 199 2.39 -17.32 17.79
N CYS A 200 2.10 -18.53 17.32
CA CYS A 200 1.26 -18.75 16.14
C CYS A 200 -0.15 -18.19 16.33
N GLN A 201 -0.78 -18.45 17.49
CA GLN A 201 -2.12 -17.92 17.79
C GLN A 201 -2.15 -16.39 17.82
N LYS A 202 -1.08 -15.74 18.30
CA LYS A 202 -0.99 -14.28 18.24
C LYS A 202 -0.90 -13.79 16.80
N ILE A 203 -0.10 -14.42 15.96
CA ILE A 203 0.05 -14.06 14.54
C ILE A 203 -1.30 -14.22 13.82
N GLU A 204 -1.98 -15.36 14.01
CA GLU A 204 -3.32 -15.60 13.46
C GLU A 204 -4.33 -14.57 13.95
N ALA A 205 -4.31 -14.21 15.23
CA ALA A 205 -5.21 -13.20 15.79
C ALA A 205 -5.00 -11.83 15.12
N VAL A 206 -3.74 -11.44 14.87
CA VAL A 206 -3.42 -10.20 14.14
C VAL A 206 -3.91 -10.27 12.69
N GLN A 207 -3.73 -11.41 12.01
CA GLN A 207 -4.26 -11.59 10.65
C GLN A 207 -5.80 -11.48 10.62
N LYS A 208 -6.50 -12.08 11.59
CA LYS A 208 -7.97 -11.97 11.72
C LYS A 208 -8.40 -10.54 11.95
N GLU A 209 -7.75 -9.83 12.87
CA GLU A 209 -8.03 -8.42 13.17
C GLU A 209 -7.87 -7.53 11.92
N LEU A 210 -6.81 -7.76 11.13
CA LEU A 210 -6.60 -7.03 9.88
C LEU A 210 -7.72 -7.28 8.87
N ILE A 211 -8.11 -8.54 8.66
CA ILE A 211 -9.14 -8.91 7.70
C ILE A 211 -10.52 -8.41 8.16
N GLN A 212 -10.84 -8.50 9.45
CA GLN A 212 -12.12 -8.01 9.98
C GLN A 212 -12.27 -6.49 9.82
N ASN A 213 -11.21 -5.72 10.07
CA ASN A 213 -11.26 -4.27 9.93
C ASN A 213 -11.34 -3.80 8.47
N ILE A 214 -10.87 -4.61 7.51
CA ILE A 214 -10.76 -4.22 6.10
C ILE A 214 -11.89 -4.81 5.24
N ASP A 215 -12.16 -6.11 5.37
CA ASP A 215 -13.19 -6.82 4.60
C ASP A 215 -14.51 -6.99 5.38
N GLY A 216 -14.53 -6.73 6.69
CA GLY A 216 -15.69 -6.91 7.56
C GLY A 216 -15.78 -8.32 8.20
N GLU A 217 -16.66 -8.46 9.19
CA GLU A 217 -16.85 -9.71 9.96
C GLU A 217 -17.39 -10.87 9.10
N GLU A 218 -18.10 -10.58 8.02
CA GLU A 218 -18.64 -11.58 7.07
C GLU A 218 -17.69 -11.88 5.89
N SER A 219 -16.40 -11.56 6.02
CA SER A 219 -15.43 -11.77 4.93
C SER A 219 -15.40 -13.24 4.50
N PRO A 220 -15.43 -13.54 3.18
CA PRO A 220 -15.31 -14.90 2.65
C PRO A 220 -13.94 -15.54 2.91
N ALA A 221 -12.98 -14.77 3.44
CA ALA A 221 -11.68 -15.26 3.89
C ALA A 221 -11.78 -16.10 5.19
N PHE A 222 -12.84 -15.94 5.99
CA PHE A 222 -13.07 -16.78 7.17
C PHE A 222 -13.69 -18.12 6.73
N SER A 223 -12.91 -19.20 6.81
CA SER A 223 -13.43 -20.55 6.64
C SER A 223 -14.21 -20.98 7.88
N SER A 224 -15.16 -21.91 7.72
CA SER A 224 -15.89 -22.57 8.82
C SER A 224 -14.99 -23.33 9.81
N GLU A 225 -13.72 -23.52 9.48
CA GLU A 225 -12.69 -24.12 10.35
C GLU A 225 -11.80 -23.08 11.06
N ASN A 226 -12.19 -21.80 11.10
CA ASN A 226 -11.45 -20.72 11.77
C ASN A 226 -10.03 -20.46 11.19
N LYS A 227 -9.72 -21.06 10.03
CA LYS A 227 -8.52 -20.82 9.20
C LYS A 227 -8.78 -19.72 8.17
N ILE A 228 -7.77 -18.88 7.96
CA ILE A 228 -7.82 -17.75 7.04
C ILE A 228 -7.44 -18.21 5.64
N ASN A 229 -8.34 -18.02 4.67
CA ASN A 229 -8.02 -18.26 3.26
C ASN A 229 -7.58 -16.96 2.58
N ILE A 230 -6.27 -16.81 2.39
CA ILE A 230 -5.64 -15.62 1.80
C ILE A 230 -6.16 -15.33 0.38
N ASN A 231 -6.53 -16.36 -0.39
CA ASN A 231 -7.01 -16.20 -1.77
C ASN A 231 -8.41 -15.60 -1.87
N LYS A 232 -9.17 -15.56 -0.76
CA LYS A 232 -10.54 -15.03 -0.72
C LYS A 232 -10.63 -13.61 -0.16
N VAL A 233 -9.51 -13.00 0.22
CA VAL A 233 -9.45 -11.61 0.68
C VAL A 233 -9.82 -10.67 -0.46
N GLN A 234 -10.76 -9.75 -0.23
CA GLN A 234 -11.31 -8.90 -1.29
C GLN A 234 -10.55 -7.58 -1.43
N ASN A 235 -10.30 -6.87 -0.33
CA ASN A 235 -9.64 -5.56 -0.36
C ASN A 235 -8.12 -5.68 -0.15
N PHE A 236 -7.49 -6.59 -0.88
CA PHE A 236 -6.05 -6.90 -0.77
C PHE A 236 -5.11 -5.72 -1.04
N THR A 237 -5.57 -4.64 -1.68
CA THR A 237 -4.80 -3.41 -1.96
C THR A 237 -4.98 -2.30 -0.92
N GLU A 238 -5.80 -2.51 0.11
CA GLU A 238 -5.92 -1.57 1.22
C GLU A 238 -4.57 -1.48 1.94
N SER A 239 -4.10 -0.26 2.25
CA SER A 239 -2.81 -0.04 2.90
C SER A 239 -2.84 0.92 4.10
N ASN A 240 -3.86 1.76 4.22
CA ASN A 240 -3.92 2.78 5.28
C ASN A 240 -4.30 2.14 6.62
N THR A 241 -5.36 1.33 6.61
CA THR A 241 -5.88 0.60 7.78
C THR A 241 -4.86 -0.42 8.24
N THR A 242 -4.25 -1.13 7.29
CA THR A 242 -3.16 -2.07 7.57
C THR A 242 -1.99 -1.40 8.28
N THR A 243 -1.54 -0.23 7.78
CA THR A 243 -0.45 0.53 8.42
C THR A 243 -0.85 1.01 9.82
N ALA A 244 -2.09 1.49 9.99
CA ALA A 244 -2.58 1.98 11.28
C ALA A 244 -2.59 0.88 12.36
N ILE A 245 -3.02 -0.33 12.02
CA ILE A 245 -3.07 -1.47 12.97
C ILE A 245 -1.65 -1.97 13.30
N MET A 246 -0.81 -2.15 12.28
CA MET A 246 0.52 -2.75 12.48
C MET A 246 1.52 -1.80 13.13
N ARG A 247 1.47 -0.50 12.80
CA ARG A 247 2.44 0.51 13.27
C ARG A 247 1.92 1.41 14.38
N GLY A 248 0.59 1.51 14.54
CA GLY A 248 -0.03 2.50 15.40
C GLY A 248 0.16 3.93 14.85
N TYR A 249 -0.58 4.88 15.42
CA TYR A 249 -0.51 6.29 15.01
C TYR A 249 0.80 6.99 15.47
N ASP A 250 1.45 6.50 16.54
CA ASP A 250 2.61 7.15 17.20
C ASP A 250 3.91 6.32 17.16
N ASN A 251 4.06 5.42 16.18
CA ASN A 251 5.30 4.67 15.85
C ASN A 251 5.88 3.73 16.94
N HIS A 252 5.27 3.54 18.11
CA HIS A 252 5.85 2.71 19.20
C HIS A 252 4.85 1.76 19.88
N ALA A 253 3.60 1.68 19.42
CA ALA A 253 2.54 0.92 20.07
C ALA A 253 1.67 0.10 19.09
N GLY A 254 2.19 -0.20 17.91
CA GLY A 254 1.52 -1.06 16.93
C GLY A 254 1.73 -2.54 17.20
N LYS A 255 0.91 -3.39 16.57
CA LYS A 255 1.04 -4.86 16.67
C LYS A 255 2.40 -5.39 16.23
N ALA A 256 3.10 -4.68 15.34
CA ALA A 256 4.45 -5.05 14.91
C ALA A 256 5.45 -5.10 16.08
N THR A 257 5.40 -4.13 17.00
CA THR A 257 6.30 -4.10 18.16
C THR A 257 5.95 -5.21 19.15
N GLU A 258 4.65 -5.46 19.40
CA GLU A 258 4.20 -6.61 20.22
C GLU A 258 4.74 -7.95 19.65
N LEU A 259 4.65 -8.12 18.32
CA LEU A 259 5.15 -9.32 17.64
C LEU A 259 6.67 -9.43 17.71
N LYS A 260 7.40 -8.31 17.57
CA LYS A 260 8.86 -8.29 17.68
C LYS A 260 9.32 -8.77 19.05
N THR A 261 8.76 -8.21 20.13
CA THR A 261 9.11 -8.61 21.50
C THR A 261 8.83 -10.10 21.74
N MET A 262 7.66 -10.58 21.30
CA MET A 262 7.30 -11.99 21.43
C MET A 262 8.26 -12.92 20.66
N LEU A 263 8.68 -12.52 19.44
CA LEU A 263 9.65 -13.27 18.65
C LEU A 263 11.04 -13.27 19.28
N GLU A 264 11.46 -12.18 19.91
CA GLU A 264 12.73 -12.09 20.64
C GLU A 264 12.74 -12.99 21.87
N GLU A 265 11.66 -13.00 22.65
CA GLU A 265 11.49 -13.92 23.79
C GLU A 265 11.48 -15.38 23.34
N TYR A 266 10.77 -15.70 22.26
CA TYR A 266 10.73 -17.05 21.69
C TYR A 266 12.11 -17.47 21.17
N ARG A 267 12.83 -16.59 20.48
CA ARG A 267 14.19 -16.85 19.99
C ARG A 267 15.15 -17.14 21.13
N SER A 268 15.14 -16.34 22.19
CA SER A 268 15.99 -16.56 23.38
C SER A 268 15.72 -17.92 24.01
N PHE A 269 14.44 -18.29 24.15
CA PHE A 269 14.06 -19.63 24.61
C PHE A 269 14.60 -20.75 23.70
N LEU A 270 14.45 -20.62 22.38
CA LEU A 270 14.96 -21.64 21.45
C LEU A 270 16.50 -21.74 21.48
N MET A 271 17.22 -20.64 21.72
CA MET A 271 18.67 -20.65 21.89
C MET A 271 19.10 -21.41 23.17
N GLU A 272 18.31 -21.33 24.25
CA GLU A 272 18.56 -22.09 25.48
C GLU A 272 18.26 -23.59 25.32
N VAL A 273 17.25 -23.95 24.51
CA VAL A 273 16.87 -25.36 24.26
C VAL A 273 17.76 -26.03 23.20
N ALA A 274 18.39 -25.27 22.31
CA ALA A 274 19.27 -25.81 21.28
C ALA A 274 20.61 -26.30 21.85
N VAL A 275 20.91 -27.58 21.61
CA VAL A 275 22.12 -28.25 22.10
C VAL A 275 23.36 -27.88 21.26
N ASP A 276 23.18 -27.71 19.95
CA ASP A 276 24.29 -27.52 19.00
C ASP A 276 24.46 -26.05 18.57
N ALA A 277 25.72 -25.61 18.42
CA ALA A 277 26.07 -24.26 17.96
C ALA A 277 25.55 -23.97 16.53
N ASP A 278 25.55 -24.97 15.64
CA ASP A 278 25.02 -24.86 14.28
C ASP A 278 23.50 -24.63 14.29
N LEU A 279 22.79 -25.27 15.22
CA LEU A 279 21.36 -25.09 15.38
C LEU A 279 21.02 -23.71 15.96
N GLN A 280 21.80 -23.24 16.93
CA GLN A 280 21.67 -21.87 17.45
C GLN A 280 21.89 -20.82 16.35
N GLN A 281 22.87 -21.03 15.47
CA GLN A 281 23.10 -20.15 14.31
C GLN A 281 21.93 -20.18 13.33
N LEU A 282 21.38 -21.37 13.03
CA LEU A 282 20.22 -21.53 12.16
C LEU A 282 18.98 -20.80 12.73
N ILE A 283 18.66 -21.01 14.01
CA ILE A 283 17.55 -20.35 14.71
C ILE A 283 17.76 -18.83 14.70
N GLY A 284 18.99 -18.39 14.97
CA GLY A 284 19.38 -16.98 14.90
C GLY A 284 19.12 -16.37 13.52
N SER A 285 19.33 -17.12 12.43
CA SER A 285 19.07 -16.68 11.07
C SER A 285 17.59 -16.68 10.68
N LEU A 286 16.80 -17.64 11.18
CA LEU A 286 15.38 -17.80 10.86
C LEU A 286 14.51 -16.73 11.55
N LEU A 287 14.90 -16.32 12.76
CA LEU A 287 14.18 -15.36 13.61
C LEU A 287 14.99 -14.07 13.80
N LEU A 288 15.54 -13.54 12.72
CA LEU A 288 16.28 -12.27 12.74
C LEU A 288 15.34 -11.09 13.01
N THR A 289 15.61 -10.36 14.10
CA THR A 289 14.89 -9.13 14.50
C THR A 289 15.76 -7.87 14.44
N ASN A 290 16.94 -7.98 13.82
CA ASN A 290 17.92 -6.89 13.80
C ASN A 290 17.60 -5.83 12.74
N ASP A 291 17.89 -4.58 13.09
CA ASP A 291 17.82 -3.45 12.17
C ASP A 291 18.94 -3.55 11.12
N LYS A 292 18.66 -3.09 9.89
CA LYS A 292 19.61 -3.18 8.76
C LYS A 292 19.78 -1.83 8.08
N PRO A 293 20.94 -1.55 7.47
CA PRO A 293 21.09 -0.38 6.62
C PRO A 293 20.02 -0.39 5.51
N SER A 294 19.40 0.75 5.28
CA SER A 294 18.33 0.87 4.29
C SER A 294 18.87 0.61 2.89
N ALA A 295 18.25 -0.33 2.18
CA ALA A 295 18.59 -0.61 0.78
C ALA A 295 18.10 0.47 -0.18
N VAL A 296 17.11 1.27 0.27
CA VAL A 296 16.44 2.30 -0.54
C VAL A 296 17.03 3.68 -0.25
N ASN A 297 17.36 3.97 1.01
CA ASN A 297 17.89 5.27 1.43
C ASN A 297 19.33 5.14 1.97
N PRO A 298 20.36 5.43 1.15
CA PRO A 298 21.75 5.33 1.58
C PRO A 298 22.03 6.20 2.82
N GLY A 299 22.44 5.57 3.92
CA GLY A 299 22.77 6.25 5.18
C GLY A 299 21.67 6.19 6.26
N GLU A 300 20.48 5.67 5.93
CA GLU A 300 19.42 5.39 6.91
C GLU A 300 19.48 3.93 7.39
N THR A 301 18.87 3.65 8.53
CA THR A 301 18.71 2.30 9.09
C THR A 301 17.22 1.96 9.11
N ASP A 302 16.84 0.87 8.45
CA ASP A 302 15.47 0.37 8.46
C ASP A 302 15.29 -0.51 9.69
N THR A 303 14.32 -0.15 10.54
CA THR A 303 13.93 -0.98 11.69
C THR A 303 13.35 -2.31 11.22
N TRP A 304 13.40 -3.35 12.04
CA TRP A 304 12.76 -4.63 11.71
C TRP A 304 11.27 -4.45 11.34
N GLU A 305 10.57 -3.56 12.04
CA GLU A 305 9.19 -3.20 11.78
C GLU A 305 9.01 -2.54 10.41
N ASP A 306 9.95 -1.71 9.96
CA ASP A 306 9.92 -1.10 8.62
C ASP A 306 10.22 -2.12 7.52
N GLN A 307 11.07 -3.11 7.80
CA GLN A 307 11.44 -4.16 6.85
C GLN A 307 10.29 -5.17 6.64
N TYR A 308 9.73 -5.69 7.73
CA TYR A 308 8.66 -6.70 7.67
C TYR A 308 7.28 -6.09 7.50
N PHE A 309 7.05 -4.87 7.98
CA PHE A 309 5.77 -4.19 7.87
C PHE A 309 5.94 -2.76 7.33
N PRO A 310 6.30 -2.62 6.03
CA PRO A 310 6.54 -1.31 5.43
C PRO A 310 5.27 -0.45 5.45
N ARG A 311 5.45 0.86 5.64
CA ARG A 311 4.34 1.81 5.58
C ARG A 311 3.71 1.82 4.20
N ASN A 312 2.38 1.90 4.15
CA ASN A 312 1.58 1.87 2.93
C ASN A 312 1.73 0.57 2.11
N ALA A 313 2.27 -0.50 2.70
CA ALA A 313 2.21 -1.82 2.08
C ALA A 313 0.77 -2.29 1.98
N TYR A 314 0.48 -3.05 0.92
CA TYR A 314 -0.84 -3.65 0.73
C TYR A 314 -1.09 -4.74 1.77
N LEU A 315 -2.37 -4.91 2.14
CA LEU A 315 -2.83 -5.96 3.06
C LEU A 315 -2.24 -7.33 2.69
N ILE A 316 -2.25 -7.69 1.40
CA ILE A 316 -1.72 -8.99 0.95
C ILE A 316 -0.22 -9.19 1.24
N THR A 317 0.58 -8.12 1.14
CA THR A 317 2.01 -8.17 1.49
C THR A 317 2.17 -8.40 2.99
N ILE A 318 1.37 -7.73 3.81
CA ILE A 318 1.44 -7.85 5.26
C ILE A 318 0.96 -9.24 5.72
N LEU A 319 -0.14 -9.76 5.15
CA LEU A 319 -0.59 -11.13 5.40
C LEU A 319 0.45 -12.18 4.96
N GLY A 320 1.11 -11.96 3.82
CA GLY A 320 2.20 -12.80 3.35
C GLY A 320 3.41 -12.78 4.29
N ASN A 321 3.78 -11.61 4.80
CA ASN A 321 4.88 -11.48 5.75
C ASN A 321 4.54 -12.11 7.12
N LEU A 322 3.30 -11.97 7.60
CA LEU A 322 2.82 -12.67 8.79
C LEU A 322 2.86 -14.20 8.61
N SER A 323 2.42 -14.69 7.46
CA SER A 323 2.48 -16.12 7.11
C SER A 323 3.92 -16.63 7.03
N ALA A 324 4.85 -15.81 6.50
CA ALA A 324 6.26 -16.13 6.48
C ALA A 324 6.88 -16.23 7.89
N LEU A 325 6.50 -15.32 8.81
CA LEU A 325 6.93 -15.38 10.21
C LEU A 325 6.42 -16.64 10.90
N GLU A 326 5.15 -16.98 10.71
CA GLU A 326 4.56 -18.19 11.26
C GLU A 326 5.25 -19.46 10.73
N ASN A 327 5.52 -19.50 9.42
CA ASN A 327 6.26 -20.59 8.79
C ASN A 327 7.67 -20.73 9.38
N ASN A 328 8.39 -19.61 9.57
CA ASN A 328 9.72 -19.62 10.19
C ASN A 328 9.69 -20.13 11.63
N VAL A 329 8.66 -19.77 12.41
CA VAL A 329 8.45 -20.26 13.78
C VAL A 329 8.22 -21.78 13.80
N ARG A 330 7.39 -22.31 12.90
CA ARG A 330 7.15 -23.76 12.77
C ARG A 330 8.35 -24.54 12.23
N ILE A 331 9.15 -23.94 11.34
CA ILE A 331 10.43 -24.50 10.88
C ILE A 331 11.42 -24.58 12.05
N ALA A 332 11.54 -23.50 12.83
CA ALA A 332 12.43 -23.47 13.99
C ALA A 332 12.05 -24.53 15.04
N GLU A 333 10.74 -24.67 15.33
CA GLU A 333 10.20 -25.76 16.14
C GLU A 333 10.61 -27.13 15.58
N SER A 334 10.44 -27.36 14.27
CA SER A 334 10.79 -28.63 13.62
C SER A 334 12.29 -28.96 13.74
N CYS A 335 13.16 -27.95 13.63
CA CYS A 335 14.59 -28.12 13.80
C CYS A 335 14.96 -28.49 15.24
N VAL A 336 14.31 -27.86 16.24
CA VAL A 336 14.54 -28.20 17.64
C VAL A 336 14.03 -29.60 17.98
N LEU A 337 12.87 -30.00 17.44
CA LEU A 337 12.29 -31.33 17.66
C LEU A 337 13.15 -32.48 17.13
N LYS A 338 13.93 -32.26 16.07
CA LYS A 338 14.85 -33.29 15.52
C LYS A 338 15.96 -33.72 16.49
N GLN A 339 16.19 -32.95 17.55
CA GLN A 339 17.18 -33.30 18.58
C GLN A 339 16.71 -34.41 19.53
N TYR A 340 15.40 -34.69 19.55
CA TYR A 340 14.76 -35.64 20.47
C TYR A 340 14.26 -36.90 19.74
#